data_AF-A0A0A8Z4W7-F1
#
_entry.id   AF-A0A0A8Z4W7-F1
#
_cell.length_a   1.000
_cell.length_b   1.000
_cell.length_c   1.000
_cell.angle_alpha   90.00
_cell.angle_beta   90.00
_cell.angle_gamma   90.00
#
_symmetry.space_group_name_H-M   'P 1'
#
loop_
_entity.id
_entity.type
_entity.pdbx_description
1 polymer ?
#
loop_
_entity_poly.entity_id
_entity_poly.type
_entity_poly.pdbx_seq_one_letter_code
_entity_poly.pdbx_strand_id
1 'polypeptide(L)'
;MIFSSNKSCLVFDVFTGIGVSPPLLPVDEYSEINYAALTAPLASPNSHLIVFTAFSNFFWRVGSNLWLKHSPCNGKLNNIVIFKGQVFGMGSDRRLFMVHLMPRIRVQKIPLAWGGNNSMTKWHLSTHWLVACGDLLLLVGCQSCFPRTGDIFEAYRLDMSTKPAKWVKVEELENWAIFISNDERSQALSCMNPERRGGRSNCMYFYDSGRSVAFELGKSLQGVLFMSIGCGSMVQPIWVVPSLFSLCRDS
;
A
#
# COMPACT_ATOMS: atom_id res chain seq x y z
N MET A 1 12.76 -7.45 3.40
CA MET A 1 11.74 -8.51 3.51
C MET A 1 11.22 -8.55 4.94
N ILE A 2 9.94 -8.84 5.14
CA ILE A 2 9.35 -8.99 6.47
C ILE A 2 8.76 -10.40 6.53
N PHE A 3 9.10 -11.15 7.56
CA PHE A 3 8.50 -12.43 7.86
C PHE A 3 7.68 -12.28 9.13
N SER A 4 6.49 -12.83 9.14
CA SER A 4 5.65 -12.85 10.33
C SER A 4 5.06 -14.23 10.51
N SER A 5 5.07 -14.71 11.75
CA SER A 5 4.43 -15.95 12.15
C SER A 5 3.81 -15.73 13.53
N ASN A 6 2.49 -15.88 13.62
CA ASN A 6 1.72 -15.60 14.83
C ASN A 6 2.04 -14.19 15.38
N LYS A 7 2.62 -14.09 16.59
CA LYS A 7 3.01 -12.82 17.24
C LYS A 7 4.45 -12.38 16.97
N SER A 8 5.19 -13.15 16.19
CA SER A 8 6.60 -12.90 15.90
C SER A 8 6.75 -12.22 14.54
N CYS A 9 7.68 -11.27 14.47
CA CYS A 9 8.14 -10.69 13.21
C CYS A 9 9.65 -10.81 13.12
N LEU A 10 10.15 -10.97 11.91
CA LEU A 10 11.56 -10.83 11.55
C LEU A 10 11.62 -9.86 10.36
N VAL A 11 12.38 -8.79 10.53
CA VAL A 11 12.67 -7.84 9.46
C VAL A 11 14.08 -8.13 8.96
N PHE A 12 14.19 -8.46 7.69
CA PHE A 12 15.46 -8.83 7.06
C PHE A 12 15.77 -7.90 5.89
N ASP A 13 16.91 -7.24 5.93
CA ASP A 13 17.43 -6.49 4.81
C ASP A 13 18.17 -7.45 3.86
N VAL A 14 17.61 -7.63 2.67
CA VAL A 14 18.13 -8.57 1.66
C VAL A 14 19.45 -8.07 1.05
N PHE A 15 19.70 -6.77 1.07
CA PHE A 15 20.90 -6.18 0.46
C PHE A 15 22.10 -6.21 1.39
N THR A 16 21.86 -6.05 2.69
CA THR A 16 22.92 -6.02 3.71
C THR A 16 23.05 -7.34 4.47
N GLY A 17 22.06 -8.23 4.37
CA GLY A 17 22.01 -9.48 5.13
C GLY A 17 21.66 -9.29 6.62
N ILE A 18 21.32 -8.07 7.04
CA ILE A 18 21.03 -7.76 8.44
C ILE A 18 19.58 -8.12 8.77
N GLY A 19 19.41 -8.94 9.81
CA GLY A 19 18.11 -9.28 10.39
C GLY A 19 17.90 -8.61 11.74
N VAL A 20 16.71 -8.09 11.99
CA VAL A 20 16.27 -7.63 13.30
C VAL A 20 14.92 -8.22 13.65
N SER A 21 14.75 -8.55 14.93
CA SER A 21 13.49 -9.08 15.45
C SER A 21 12.96 -8.14 16.53
N PRO A 22 11.74 -7.57 16.37
CA PRO A 22 11.04 -6.95 17.48
C PRO A 22 10.74 -7.95 18.60
N PRO A 23 10.42 -7.46 19.82
CA PRO A 23 9.80 -8.30 20.84
C PRO A 23 8.47 -8.88 20.34
N LEU A 24 7.93 -9.89 21.04
CA LEU A 24 6.63 -10.46 20.69
C LEU A 24 5.54 -9.38 20.71
N LEU A 25 4.66 -9.43 19.72
CA LEU A 25 3.54 -8.50 19.62
C LEU A 25 2.62 -8.67 20.84
N PRO A 26 2.25 -7.58 21.55
CA PRO A 26 1.43 -7.65 22.75
C PRO A 26 -0.05 -7.80 22.39
N VAL A 27 -0.39 -8.96 21.82
CA VAL A 27 -1.74 -9.31 21.34
C VAL A 27 -2.19 -10.64 21.92
N ASP A 28 -3.49 -10.88 21.93
CA ASP A 28 -4.08 -12.14 22.41
C ASP A 28 -3.67 -13.31 21.50
N GLU A 29 -3.77 -14.55 21.98
CA GLU A 29 -3.35 -15.76 21.24
C GLU A 29 -4.07 -15.96 19.89
N TYR A 30 -5.26 -15.37 19.74
CA TYR A 30 -6.06 -15.45 18.52
C TYR A 30 -5.83 -14.30 17.53
N SER A 31 -4.92 -13.38 17.85
CA SER A 31 -4.65 -12.21 17.01
C SER A 31 -3.50 -12.48 16.04
N GLU A 32 -3.82 -12.57 14.77
CA GLU A 32 -2.83 -12.71 13.70
C GLU A 32 -2.39 -11.35 13.13
N ILE A 33 -1.20 -11.37 12.55
CA ILE A 33 -0.64 -10.26 11.77
C ILE A 33 -1.19 -10.36 10.35
N ASN A 34 -1.97 -9.36 9.96
CA ASN A 34 -2.59 -9.30 8.63
C ASN A 34 -1.67 -8.63 7.61
N TYR A 35 -0.92 -7.62 8.04
CA TYR A 35 -0.03 -6.85 7.17
C TYR A 35 1.09 -6.24 8.01
N ALA A 36 2.22 -5.95 7.36
CA ALA A 36 3.34 -5.27 7.97
C ALA A 36 4.09 -4.42 6.93
N ALA A 37 4.53 -3.22 7.33
CA ALA A 37 5.29 -2.32 6.47
C ALA A 37 6.36 -1.57 7.26
N LEU A 38 7.51 -1.35 6.63
CA LEU A 38 8.55 -0.45 7.16
C LEU A 38 8.32 0.96 6.65
N THR A 39 8.49 1.97 7.51
CA THR A 39 8.34 3.38 7.15
C THR A 39 9.56 3.96 6.43
N ALA A 40 10.70 3.29 6.53
CA ALA A 40 11.97 3.66 5.92
C ALA A 40 12.87 2.41 5.82
N PRO A 41 13.97 2.44 5.04
CA PRO A 41 14.97 1.36 5.07
C PRO A 41 15.38 1.00 6.49
N LEU A 42 15.72 -0.27 6.71
CA LEU A 42 16.01 -0.78 8.06
C LEU A 42 17.16 -0.03 8.74
N ALA A 43 18.19 0.35 7.97
CA ALA A 43 19.33 1.13 8.44
C ALA A 43 19.02 2.63 8.68
N SER A 44 17.85 3.12 8.27
CA SER A 44 17.49 4.52 8.41
C SER A 44 17.24 4.87 9.88
N PRO A 45 17.75 6.02 10.37
CA PRO A 45 17.38 6.51 11.69
C PRO A 45 15.87 6.71 11.74
N ASN A 46 15.25 6.26 12.83
CA ASN A 46 13.79 6.32 13.03
C ASN A 46 12.97 5.51 12.02
N SER A 47 13.52 4.44 11.47
CA SER A 47 12.71 3.42 10.81
C SER A 47 11.76 2.78 11.83
N HIS A 48 10.49 2.66 11.44
CA HIS A 48 9.46 2.00 12.22
C HIS A 48 8.87 0.85 11.41
N LEU A 49 8.63 -0.27 12.08
CA LEU A 49 7.77 -1.33 11.59
C LEU A 49 6.35 -1.03 12.07
N ILE A 50 5.42 -0.98 11.12
CA ILE A 50 3.99 -0.88 11.39
C ILE A 50 3.39 -2.26 11.15
N VAL A 51 2.68 -2.77 12.16
CA VAL A 51 1.98 -4.05 12.10
C VAL A 51 0.49 -3.83 12.27
N PHE A 52 -0.27 -4.56 11.47
CA PHE A 52 -1.72 -4.51 11.43
C PHE A 52 -2.27 -5.84 11.90
N THR A 53 -3.13 -5.82 12.91
CA THR A 53 -3.93 -6.99 13.29
C THR A 53 -5.35 -6.83 12.80
N ALA A 54 -6.26 -7.72 13.19
CA ALA A 54 -7.68 -7.59 12.91
C ALA A 54 -8.27 -6.30 13.51
N PHE A 55 -7.74 -5.83 14.64
CA PHE A 55 -8.36 -4.79 15.46
C PHE A 55 -7.48 -3.59 15.75
N SER A 56 -6.16 -3.65 15.52
CA SER A 56 -5.25 -2.61 15.99
C SER A 56 -4.03 -2.42 15.13
N ASN A 57 -3.47 -1.22 15.22
CA ASN A 57 -2.18 -0.87 14.63
C ASN A 57 -1.13 -0.81 15.75
N PHE A 58 0.00 -1.47 15.50
CA PHE A 58 1.16 -1.49 16.38
C PHE A 58 2.36 -0.91 15.66
N PHE A 59 3.14 -0.16 16.40
CA PHE A 59 4.33 0.50 15.91
C PHE A 59 5.53 0.08 16.73
N TRP A 60 6.57 -0.36 16.06
CA TRP A 60 7.85 -0.67 16.68
C TRP A 60 8.92 0.17 16.01
N ARG A 61 9.61 0.99 16.80
CA ARG A 61 10.84 1.65 16.34
C ARG A 61 11.93 0.60 16.28
N VAL A 62 12.64 0.53 15.16
CA VAL A 62 13.76 -0.41 15.00
C VAL A 62 14.76 -0.24 16.14
N GLY A 63 15.07 -1.35 16.83
CA GLY A 63 15.95 -1.38 18.02
C GLY A 63 15.26 -1.11 19.36
N SER A 64 13.96 -0.81 19.39
CA SER A 64 13.19 -0.67 20.63
C SER A 64 12.89 -2.04 21.27
N ASN A 65 12.72 -2.05 22.59
CA ASN A 65 12.24 -3.21 23.35
C ASN A 65 10.72 -3.24 23.54
N LEU A 66 9.99 -2.24 23.01
CA LEU A 66 8.55 -2.09 23.22
C LEU A 66 7.80 -1.81 21.91
N TRP A 67 6.57 -2.31 21.86
CA TRP A 67 5.56 -1.96 20.88
C TRP A 67 4.67 -0.84 21.40
N LEU A 68 4.29 0.08 20.52
CA LEU A 68 3.30 1.11 20.78
C LEU A 68 2.01 0.77 20.05
N LYS A 69 0.93 0.53 20.79
CA LYS A 69 -0.41 0.34 20.24
C LYS A 69 -1.06 1.71 20.00
N HIS A 70 -1.39 2.03 18.76
CA HIS A 70 -2.06 3.29 18.46
C HIS A 70 -2.94 3.17 17.21
N SER A 71 -4.26 3.14 17.40
CA SER A 71 -5.23 2.99 16.29
C SER A 71 -6.13 4.23 16.21
N PRO A 72 -6.70 4.54 15.03
CA PRO A 72 -7.82 5.46 14.94
C PRO A 72 -8.97 5.11 15.89
N CYS A 73 -9.72 6.09 16.38
CA CYS A 73 -10.88 5.84 17.26
C CYS A 73 -11.96 4.93 16.62
N ASN A 74 -12.03 4.89 15.29
CA ASN A 74 -13.06 4.17 14.54
C ASN A 74 -12.57 2.83 13.94
N GLY A 75 -11.49 2.26 14.46
CA GLY A 75 -10.97 0.95 14.03
C GLY A 75 -9.48 1.01 13.69
N LYS A 76 -9.07 0.22 12.70
CA LYS A 76 -7.67 0.14 12.24
C LYS A 76 -7.47 0.89 10.92
N LEU A 77 -6.22 1.23 10.65
CA LEU A 77 -5.75 1.49 9.29
C LEU A 77 -5.69 0.17 8.51
N ASN A 78 -6.04 0.17 7.23
CA ASN A 78 -5.96 -0.99 6.34
C ASN A 78 -4.84 -0.80 5.30
N ASN A 79 -4.84 0.35 4.64
CA ASN A 79 -3.85 0.69 3.61
C ASN A 79 -2.91 1.75 4.16
N ILE A 80 -1.61 1.49 4.18
CA ILE A 80 -0.59 2.49 4.49
C ILE A 80 0.33 2.69 3.29
N VAL A 81 0.74 3.92 3.09
CA VAL A 81 1.73 4.31 2.11
C VAL A 81 2.64 5.39 2.66
N ILE A 82 3.92 5.32 2.28
CA ILE A 82 4.89 6.38 2.58
C ILE A 82 4.94 7.30 1.37
N PHE A 83 4.66 8.58 1.61
CA PHE A 83 4.61 9.59 0.57
C PHE A 83 5.30 10.86 1.08
N LYS A 84 6.31 11.32 0.33
CA LYS A 84 7.12 12.50 0.68
C LYS A 84 7.68 12.46 2.12
N GLY A 85 8.14 11.29 2.55
CA GLY A 85 8.69 11.07 3.90
C GLY A 85 7.66 11.04 5.03
N GLN A 86 6.37 11.14 4.72
CA GLN A 86 5.27 11.05 5.68
C GLN A 86 4.50 9.75 5.49
N VAL A 87 3.93 9.23 6.57
CA VAL A 87 3.14 8.00 6.54
C VAL A 87 1.67 8.38 6.43
N PHE A 88 1.02 7.92 5.38
CA PHE A 88 -0.42 8.06 5.19
C PHE A 88 -1.08 6.71 5.39
N GLY A 89 -2.25 6.71 6.01
CA GLY A 89 -3.05 5.54 6.23
C GLY A 89 -4.51 5.80 5.95
N MET A 90 -5.23 4.78 5.51
CA MET A 90 -6.68 4.85 5.35
C MET A 90 -7.35 3.77 6.18
N GLY A 91 -8.38 4.14 6.93
CA GLY A 91 -9.18 3.19 7.71
C GLY A 91 -10.27 2.51 6.88
N SER A 92 -10.90 1.47 7.42
CA SER A 92 -12.04 0.78 6.79
C SER A 92 -13.21 1.71 6.46
N ASP A 93 -13.36 2.79 7.23
CA ASP A 93 -14.39 3.80 7.01
C ASP A 93 -13.96 4.87 5.98
N ARG A 94 -12.90 4.62 5.21
CA ARG A 94 -12.36 5.47 4.13
C ARG A 94 -11.91 6.85 4.60
N ARG A 95 -11.70 7.04 5.89
CA ARG A 95 -11.05 8.25 6.39
C ARG A 95 -9.55 8.14 6.13
N LEU A 96 -8.99 9.22 5.62
CA LEU A 96 -7.56 9.36 5.45
C LEU A 96 -6.93 9.91 6.73
N PHE A 97 -5.79 9.37 7.10
CA PHE A 97 -5.02 9.74 8.26
C PHE A 97 -3.57 9.97 7.87
N MET A 98 -2.96 10.96 8.51
CA MET A 98 -1.52 11.16 8.53
C MET A 98 -0.98 10.62 9.85
N VAL A 99 0.06 9.79 9.78
CA VAL A 99 0.71 9.20 10.95
C VAL A 99 2.02 9.94 11.20
N HIS A 100 2.06 10.69 12.29
CA HIS A 100 3.26 11.33 12.78
C HIS A 100 4.01 10.32 13.65
N LEU A 101 5.20 9.89 13.23
CA LEU A 101 6.00 8.93 13.99
C LEU A 101 6.72 9.58 15.17
N MET A 102 7.06 10.87 15.06
CA MET A 102 7.87 11.62 16.03
C MET A 102 7.21 12.96 16.43
N PRO A 103 7.49 13.49 17.64
CA PRO A 103 8.27 12.88 18.75
C PRO A 103 7.49 11.79 19.50
N ARG A 104 6.17 11.71 19.28
CA ARG A 104 5.29 10.64 19.75
C ARG A 104 4.40 10.21 18.60
N ILE A 105 4.05 8.93 18.57
CA ILE A 105 3.17 8.39 17.55
C ILE A 105 1.79 9.02 17.70
N ARG A 106 1.33 9.67 16.63
CA ARG A 106 0.00 10.29 16.56
C ARG A 106 -0.64 9.98 15.22
N VAL A 107 -1.87 9.51 15.24
CA VAL A 107 -2.67 9.28 14.04
C VAL A 107 -3.67 10.44 13.90
N GLN A 108 -3.41 11.34 12.96
CA GLN A 108 -4.21 12.54 12.74
C GLN A 108 -5.14 12.36 11.53
N LYS A 109 -6.44 12.56 11.73
CA LYS A 109 -7.41 12.53 10.63
C LYS A 109 -7.20 13.73 9.71
N ILE A 110 -7.19 13.49 8.41
CA ILE A 110 -7.26 14.54 7.38
C ILE A 110 -8.74 14.76 7.02
N PRO A 111 -9.27 15.98 7.17
CA PRO A 111 -10.62 16.30 6.70
C PRO A 111 -10.69 16.18 5.17
N LEU A 112 -11.62 15.35 4.69
CA LEU A 112 -11.88 15.14 3.27
C LEU A 112 -13.29 15.60 2.90
N ALA A 113 -13.40 16.41 1.85
CA ALA A 113 -14.66 16.62 1.14
C ALA A 113 -14.94 15.41 0.26
N TRP A 114 -16.17 14.92 0.36
CA TRP A 114 -16.74 13.91 -0.52
C TRP A 114 -17.90 14.55 -1.29
N GLY A 115 -18.02 14.23 -2.58
CA GLY A 115 -19.06 14.80 -3.44
C GLY A 115 -18.77 16.22 -3.95
N GLY A 116 -19.52 16.63 -4.98
CA GLY A 116 -19.31 17.85 -5.78
C GLY A 116 -18.87 17.54 -7.22
N ASN A 117 -18.87 18.54 -8.11
CA ASN A 117 -18.39 18.37 -9.48
C ASN A 117 -16.91 17.93 -9.45
N ASN A 118 -16.61 16.81 -10.12
CA ASN A 118 -15.27 16.18 -10.21
C ASN A 118 -14.72 15.59 -8.89
N SER A 119 -15.54 15.46 -7.84
CA SER A 119 -15.17 14.83 -6.56
C SER A 119 -15.89 13.50 -6.39
N MET A 120 -15.14 12.49 -5.96
CA MET A 120 -15.67 11.14 -5.74
C MET A 120 -16.67 11.12 -4.57
N THR A 121 -17.70 10.28 -4.65
CA THR A 121 -18.48 9.94 -3.45
C THR A 121 -17.68 8.98 -2.59
N LYS A 122 -17.91 9.00 -1.27
CA LYS A 122 -17.14 8.21 -0.32
C LYS A 122 -17.07 6.72 -0.67
N TRP A 123 -18.16 6.15 -1.16
CA TRP A 123 -18.32 4.72 -1.41
C TRP A 123 -18.25 4.34 -2.89
N HIS A 124 -17.78 5.25 -3.74
CA HIS A 124 -17.70 5.02 -5.18
C HIS A 124 -16.85 3.81 -5.56
N LEU A 125 -15.65 3.68 -4.97
CA LEU A 125 -14.73 2.57 -5.27
C LEU A 125 -14.87 1.45 -4.25
N SER A 126 -15.68 0.41 -4.50
CA SER A 126 -15.85 -0.70 -3.55
C SER A 126 -14.52 -1.33 -3.12
N THR A 127 -13.62 -1.60 -4.07
CA THR A 127 -12.23 -1.99 -3.80
C THR A 127 -11.29 -0.81 -4.05
N HIS A 128 -10.30 -0.62 -3.18
CA HIS A 128 -9.46 0.57 -3.21
C HIS A 128 -8.09 0.35 -2.55
N TRP A 129 -7.08 1.02 -3.11
CA TRP A 129 -5.69 1.01 -2.64
C TRP A 129 -5.12 2.43 -2.60
N LEU A 130 -4.32 2.72 -1.58
CA LEU A 130 -3.51 3.94 -1.54
C LEU A 130 -2.16 3.68 -2.20
N VAL A 131 -1.73 4.57 -3.08
CA VAL A 131 -0.48 4.45 -3.85
C VAL A 131 0.25 5.77 -3.87
N ALA A 132 1.55 5.76 -3.61
CA ALA A 132 2.43 6.88 -3.90
C ALA A 132 2.92 6.70 -5.34
N CYS A 133 2.63 7.65 -6.22
CA CYS A 133 2.97 7.63 -7.63
C CYS A 133 3.66 8.94 -7.99
N GLY A 134 5.00 8.93 -8.01
CA GLY A 134 5.81 10.15 -8.16
C GLY A 134 5.44 11.19 -7.09
N ASP A 135 4.98 12.36 -7.53
CA ASP A 135 4.53 13.46 -6.67
C ASP A 135 3.04 13.42 -6.31
N LEU A 136 2.33 12.35 -6.67
CA LEU A 136 0.91 12.17 -6.45
C LEU A 136 0.66 11.09 -5.39
N LEU A 137 -0.21 11.40 -4.43
CA LEU A 137 -0.82 10.39 -3.57
C LEU A 137 -2.17 10.01 -4.17
N LEU A 138 -2.27 8.79 -4.67
CA LEU A 138 -3.42 8.29 -5.41
C LEU A 138 -4.26 7.35 -4.55
N LEU A 139 -5.58 7.47 -4.72
CA LEU A 139 -6.55 6.45 -4.40
C LEU A 139 -6.97 5.78 -5.71
N VAL A 140 -6.66 4.50 -5.86
CA VAL A 140 -7.00 3.74 -7.06
C VAL A 140 -7.93 2.60 -6.70
N GLY A 141 -8.80 2.21 -7.61
CA GLY A 141 -9.74 1.13 -7.35
C GLY A 141 -10.76 0.94 -8.45
N CYS A 142 -11.72 0.05 -8.21
CA CYS A 142 -12.89 -0.10 -9.06
C CYS A 142 -14.17 -0.13 -8.23
N GLN A 143 -15.31 0.06 -8.91
CA GLN A 143 -16.62 0.04 -8.27
C GLN A 143 -17.05 -1.38 -7.85
N SER A 144 -16.40 -2.42 -8.37
CA SER A 144 -16.67 -3.81 -8.03
C SER A 144 -15.98 -4.23 -6.73
N CYS A 145 -16.65 -5.03 -5.92
CA CYS A 145 -16.05 -5.68 -4.74
C CYS A 145 -15.05 -6.77 -5.13
N PHE A 146 -15.18 -7.34 -6.33
CA PHE A 146 -14.34 -8.42 -6.85
C PHE A 146 -13.95 -8.05 -8.28
N PRO A 147 -12.78 -7.42 -8.47
CA PRO A 147 -12.36 -6.96 -9.79
C PRO A 147 -12.30 -8.12 -10.79
N ARG A 148 -12.97 -7.98 -11.92
CA ARG A 148 -13.02 -8.95 -13.01
C ARG A 148 -12.63 -8.32 -14.33
N THR A 149 -12.34 -9.16 -15.31
CA THR A 149 -12.16 -8.73 -16.70
C THR A 149 -13.40 -7.95 -17.15
N GLY A 150 -13.20 -6.71 -17.61
CA GLY A 150 -14.27 -5.79 -18.02
C GLY A 150 -14.58 -4.69 -17.00
N ASP A 151 -14.10 -4.80 -15.76
CA ASP A 151 -14.22 -3.72 -14.77
C ASP A 151 -13.36 -2.52 -15.16
N ILE A 152 -13.87 -1.34 -14.83
CA ILE A 152 -13.18 -0.08 -15.07
C ILE A 152 -12.49 0.33 -13.78
N PHE A 153 -11.18 0.49 -13.87
CA PHE A 153 -10.39 1.07 -12.80
C PHE A 153 -10.31 2.59 -12.95
N GLU A 154 -10.35 3.27 -11.81
CA GLU A 154 -10.25 4.72 -11.71
C GLU A 154 -9.18 5.09 -10.70
N ALA A 155 -8.61 6.28 -10.89
CA ALA A 155 -7.60 6.86 -10.04
C ALA A 155 -8.00 8.27 -9.64
N TYR A 156 -7.74 8.62 -8.39
CA TYR A 156 -8.01 9.93 -7.83
C TYR A 156 -6.78 10.42 -7.08
N ARG A 157 -6.32 11.62 -7.38
CA ARG A 157 -5.22 12.26 -6.64
C ARG A 157 -5.74 13.02 -5.44
N LEU A 158 -5.00 12.98 -4.34
CA LEU A 158 -5.27 13.81 -3.19
C LEU A 158 -4.86 15.25 -3.49
N ASP A 159 -5.82 16.17 -3.39
CA ASP A 159 -5.61 17.61 -3.47
C ASP A 159 -5.78 18.22 -2.08
N MET A 160 -4.66 18.64 -1.48
CA MET A 160 -4.63 19.31 -0.18
C MET A 160 -4.63 20.83 -0.27
N SER A 161 -4.73 21.41 -1.48
CA SER A 161 -4.80 22.86 -1.66
C SER A 161 -6.14 23.45 -1.17
N THR A 162 -7.19 22.63 -1.15
CA THR A 162 -8.51 22.99 -0.62
C THR A 162 -8.65 22.64 0.85
N LYS A 163 -9.56 23.33 1.55
CA LYS A 163 -9.94 23.01 2.94
C LYS A 163 -11.46 22.82 3.03
N PRO A 164 -11.97 21.60 3.24
CA PRO A 164 -11.22 20.33 3.41
C PRO A 164 -10.52 19.86 2.12
N ALA A 165 -9.54 18.95 2.26
CA ALA A 165 -8.86 18.33 1.11
C ALA A 165 -9.87 17.50 0.29
N LYS A 166 -9.58 17.24 -0.98
CA LYS A 166 -10.49 16.50 -1.87
C LYS A 166 -9.76 15.47 -2.73
N TRP A 167 -10.51 14.49 -3.21
CA TRP A 167 -10.05 13.55 -4.22
C TRP A 167 -10.45 14.07 -5.60
N VAL A 168 -9.47 14.26 -6.48
CA VAL A 168 -9.68 14.76 -7.85
C VAL A 168 -9.40 13.63 -8.83
N LYS A 169 -10.34 13.35 -9.73
CA LYS A 169 -10.16 12.29 -10.75
C LYS A 169 -8.92 12.57 -11.60
N VAL A 170 -8.17 11.52 -11.87
CA VAL A 170 -7.04 11.50 -12.79
C VAL A 170 -7.50 10.74 -14.03
N GLU A 171 -7.40 11.38 -15.20
CA GLU A 171 -7.80 10.76 -16.46
C GLU A 171 -6.69 9.88 -17.04
N GLU A 172 -5.43 10.27 -16.85
CA GLU A 172 -4.25 9.52 -17.32
C GLU A 172 -3.12 9.53 -16.29
N LEU A 173 -2.43 8.40 -16.13
CA LEU A 173 -1.21 8.27 -15.30
C LEU A 173 0.06 8.67 -16.05
N GLU A 174 -0.07 9.17 -17.28
CA GLU A 174 1.07 9.49 -18.16
C GLU A 174 1.99 8.27 -18.32
N ASN A 175 3.29 8.44 -18.05
CA ASN A 175 4.32 7.41 -18.16
C ASN A 175 4.41 6.46 -16.95
N TRP A 176 3.40 6.44 -16.09
CA TRP A 176 3.36 5.59 -14.91
C TRP A 176 2.45 4.38 -15.12
N ALA A 177 2.79 3.29 -14.44
CA ALA A 177 1.91 2.16 -14.21
C ALA A 177 1.77 1.87 -12.73
N ILE A 178 0.62 1.32 -12.33
CA ILE A 178 0.31 0.97 -10.94
C ILE A 178 0.12 -0.53 -10.84
N PHE A 179 0.62 -1.15 -9.77
CA PHE A 179 0.51 -2.59 -9.50
C PHE A 179 -0.27 -2.76 -8.20
N ILE A 180 -1.36 -3.51 -8.25
CA ILE A 180 -2.29 -3.76 -7.15
C ILE A 180 -2.56 -5.26 -7.01
N SER A 181 -2.95 -5.69 -5.82
CA SER A 181 -3.32 -7.08 -5.56
C SER A 181 -4.50 -7.18 -4.60
N ASN A 182 -5.28 -8.26 -4.73
CA ASN A 182 -6.34 -8.61 -3.79
C ASN A 182 -5.80 -9.17 -2.45
N ASP A 183 -4.54 -9.56 -2.41
CA ASP A 183 -3.90 -9.95 -1.15
C ASP A 183 -3.71 -8.70 -0.27
N GLU A 184 -4.42 -8.64 0.87
CA GLU A 184 -4.31 -7.57 1.86
C GLU A 184 -2.89 -7.38 2.41
N ARG A 185 -2.02 -8.38 2.23
CA ARG A 185 -0.60 -8.32 2.61
C ARG A 185 0.26 -7.56 1.60
N SER A 186 -0.27 -7.29 0.41
CA SER A 186 0.48 -6.68 -0.69
C SER A 186 0.19 -5.19 -0.77
N GLN A 187 1.25 -4.38 -0.70
CA GLN A 187 1.12 -2.94 -0.94
C GLN A 187 1.00 -2.66 -2.43
N ALA A 188 0.19 -1.67 -2.77
CA ALA A 188 0.15 -1.14 -4.12
C ALA A 188 1.43 -0.36 -4.44
N LEU A 189 1.94 -0.53 -5.65
CA LEU A 189 3.19 0.06 -6.12
C LEU A 189 2.99 0.86 -7.40
N SER A 190 3.86 1.84 -7.65
CA SER A 190 3.93 2.55 -8.93
C SER A 190 5.28 2.31 -9.62
N CYS A 191 5.29 2.27 -10.95
CA CYS A 191 6.49 2.16 -11.77
C CYS A 191 6.48 3.23 -12.86
N MET A 192 7.56 4.00 -12.95
CA MET A 192 7.77 4.97 -14.04
C MET A 192 8.42 4.28 -15.24
N ASN A 193 7.97 4.61 -16.45
CA ASN A 193 8.42 4.05 -17.73
C ASN A 193 8.46 2.50 -17.73
N PRO A 194 7.32 1.84 -17.48
CA PRO A 194 7.23 0.38 -17.41
C PRO A 194 7.64 -0.32 -18.73
N GLU A 195 7.67 0.38 -19.86
CA GLU A 195 8.09 -0.11 -21.18
C GLU A 195 9.50 -0.68 -21.16
N ARG A 196 10.40 -0.09 -20.35
CA ARG A 196 11.78 -0.58 -20.17
C ARG A 196 11.84 -2.01 -19.64
N ARG A 197 10.72 -2.51 -19.12
CA ARG A 197 10.56 -3.82 -18.49
C ARG A 197 9.41 -4.61 -19.10
N GLY A 198 8.99 -4.27 -20.34
CA GLY A 198 7.94 -4.97 -21.08
C GLY A 198 6.51 -4.63 -20.63
N GLY A 199 6.33 -3.65 -19.75
CA GLY A 199 5.01 -3.15 -19.37
C GLY A 199 4.51 -2.02 -20.29
N ARG A 200 3.39 -1.43 -19.92
CA ARG A 200 2.73 -0.32 -20.61
C ARG A 200 2.42 0.80 -19.63
N SER A 201 2.70 2.03 -20.02
CA SER A 201 2.30 3.23 -19.31
C SER A 201 0.78 3.40 -19.32
N ASN A 202 0.28 4.29 -18.46
CA ASN A 202 -1.15 4.55 -18.27
C ASN A 202 -1.97 3.29 -17.92
N CYS A 203 -1.33 2.30 -17.29
CA CYS A 203 -1.95 1.01 -16.99
C CYS A 203 -1.90 0.67 -15.49
N MET A 204 -2.93 -0.03 -15.04
CA MET A 204 -3.04 -0.67 -13.74
C MET A 204 -2.94 -2.18 -13.92
N TYR A 205 -1.98 -2.81 -13.26
CA TYR A 205 -1.79 -4.25 -13.24
C TYR A 205 -2.38 -4.81 -11.95
N PHE A 206 -3.42 -5.63 -12.09
CA PHE A 206 -4.05 -6.31 -10.98
C PHE A 206 -3.61 -7.77 -10.94
N TYR A 207 -3.13 -8.19 -9.76
CA TYR A 207 -2.74 -9.56 -9.49
C TYR A 207 -3.70 -10.23 -8.50
N ASP A 208 -4.32 -11.32 -8.93
CA ASP A 208 -5.18 -12.17 -8.12
C ASP A 208 -4.86 -13.64 -8.37
N SER A 209 -4.52 -14.36 -7.30
CA SER A 209 -4.46 -15.83 -7.28
C SER A 209 -3.65 -16.46 -8.44
N GLY A 210 -2.50 -15.88 -8.79
CA GLY A 210 -1.62 -16.37 -9.86
C GLY A 210 -1.94 -15.82 -11.26
N ARG A 211 -2.98 -14.99 -11.40
CA ARG A 211 -3.32 -14.30 -12.65
C ARG A 211 -3.01 -12.82 -12.53
N SER A 212 -2.34 -12.28 -13.52
CA SER A 212 -2.18 -10.84 -13.69
C SER A 212 -3.00 -10.36 -14.88
N VAL A 213 -3.67 -9.22 -14.72
CA VAL A 213 -4.44 -8.55 -15.76
C VAL A 213 -4.04 -7.08 -15.75
N ALA A 214 -3.67 -6.55 -16.92
CA ALA A 214 -3.44 -5.13 -17.10
C ALA A 214 -4.77 -4.45 -17.45
N PHE A 215 -4.99 -3.24 -16.95
CA PHE A 215 -6.14 -2.37 -17.20
C PHE A 215 -5.65 -1.00 -17.63
N GLU A 216 -6.15 -0.47 -18.74
CA GLU A 216 -5.88 0.92 -19.08
C GLU A 216 -6.80 1.82 -18.24
N LEU A 217 -6.25 2.90 -17.67
CA LEU A 217 -7.02 3.76 -16.77
C LEU A 217 -8.29 4.29 -17.47
N GLY A 218 -9.43 4.17 -16.80
CA GLY A 218 -10.72 4.66 -17.34
C GLY A 218 -11.30 3.85 -18.50
N LYS A 219 -10.65 2.76 -18.94
CA LYS A 219 -11.15 1.90 -20.03
C LYS A 219 -11.48 0.49 -19.54
N SER A 220 -12.52 -0.08 -20.15
CA SER A 220 -12.86 -1.50 -20.02
C SER A 220 -11.91 -2.35 -20.86
N LEU A 221 -11.48 -3.50 -20.35
CA LEU A 221 -10.52 -4.35 -21.06
C LEU A 221 -11.13 -5.16 -22.21
N GLN A 222 -10.41 -5.18 -23.34
CA GLN A 222 -10.65 -6.06 -24.49
C GLN A 222 -9.52 -7.09 -24.75
N GLY A 223 -8.51 -7.24 -23.88
CA GLY A 223 -7.45 -8.25 -24.12
C GLY A 223 -6.50 -8.48 -22.95
N VAL A 224 -6.24 -9.76 -22.64
CA VAL A 224 -5.45 -10.24 -21.49
C VAL A 224 -3.96 -10.26 -21.84
N LEU A 225 -3.13 -9.51 -21.10
CA LEU A 225 -1.67 -9.70 -21.10
C LEU A 225 -1.30 -10.55 -19.88
N PHE A 226 -0.89 -11.80 -20.10
CA PHE A 226 -0.44 -12.70 -19.04
C PHE A 226 0.99 -12.34 -18.60
N MET A 227 1.18 -11.96 -17.34
CA MET A 227 2.46 -12.16 -16.64
C MET A 227 2.25 -13.22 -15.55
N SER A 228 2.77 -14.42 -15.77
CA SER A 228 2.78 -15.47 -14.76
C SER A 228 3.90 -15.19 -13.76
N ILE A 229 3.55 -15.00 -12.49
CA ILE A 229 4.50 -15.13 -11.38
C ILE A 229 3.94 -16.24 -10.50
N GLY A 230 4.39 -17.47 -10.77
CA GLY A 230 3.99 -18.63 -9.96
C GLY A 230 4.72 -18.65 -8.62
N CYS A 231 4.02 -18.95 -7.53
CA CYS A 231 4.62 -19.72 -6.43
C CYS A 231 3.56 -20.49 -5.65
N GLY A 232 3.81 -21.80 -5.48
CA GLY A 232 2.95 -22.76 -4.79
C GLY A 232 2.92 -22.59 -3.27
N SER A 233 2.05 -23.38 -2.66
CA SER A 233 1.73 -23.41 -1.24
C SER A 233 2.94 -23.76 -0.35
N MET A 234 3.57 -22.75 0.26
CA MET A 234 4.13 -22.79 1.62
C MET A 234 4.71 -21.40 1.97
N VAL A 235 4.38 -20.90 3.17
CA VAL A 235 4.92 -19.68 3.83
C VAL A 235 5.27 -18.56 2.85
N GLN A 236 4.25 -17.83 2.41
CA GLN A 236 4.46 -16.74 1.44
C GLN A 236 5.23 -15.59 2.12
N PRO A 237 6.45 -15.27 1.66
CA PRO A 237 7.16 -14.09 2.15
C PRO A 237 6.30 -12.85 1.91
N ILE A 238 6.19 -11.98 2.90
CA ILE A 238 5.74 -10.62 2.65
C ILE A 238 6.87 -10.01 1.82
N TRP A 239 6.60 -9.90 0.51
CA TRP A 239 7.47 -9.49 -0.60
C TRP A 239 8.27 -10.57 -1.34
N VAL A 240 7.84 -10.87 -2.57
CA VAL A 240 8.73 -11.02 -3.74
C VAL A 240 8.05 -10.37 -4.95
N VAL A 241 8.60 -9.26 -5.45
CA VAL A 241 8.73 -9.10 -6.91
C VAL A 241 10.21 -9.30 -7.21
N PRO A 242 10.59 -10.27 -8.05
CA PRO A 242 11.97 -10.55 -8.41
C PRO A 242 12.57 -9.34 -9.13
N SER A 243 13.79 -8.93 -8.75
CA SER A 243 14.83 -8.33 -9.61
C SER A 243 14.49 -7.24 -10.66
N LEU A 244 13.29 -6.64 -10.66
CA LEU A 244 12.90 -5.56 -11.57
C LEU A 244 13.35 -4.19 -11.07
N PHE A 245 13.79 -4.09 -9.81
CA PHE A 245 14.16 -2.83 -9.14
C PHE A 245 15.61 -2.79 -8.63
N SER A 246 16.44 -3.81 -8.89
CA SER A 246 17.87 -3.76 -8.55
C SER A 246 18.72 -3.32 -9.74
N LEU A 247 19.43 -2.19 -9.56
CA LEU A 247 20.47 -1.57 -10.40
C LEU A 247 20.00 -0.67 -11.56
N CYS A 248 19.63 0.57 -11.23
CA CYS A 248 20.30 1.69 -11.88
C CYS A 248 21.42 2.13 -10.93
N ARG A 249 22.62 1.59 -11.13
CA ARG A 249 23.84 2.35 -10.82
C ARG A 249 24.16 3.08 -12.11
N ASP A 250 24.10 4.40 -12.04
CA ASP A 250 24.55 5.26 -13.12
C ASP A 250 26.04 4.99 -13.40
N SER A 251 26.35 4.78 -14.66
CA SER A 251 27.66 4.97 -15.27
C SER A 251 27.45 5.69 -16.58
#